data_AF-A0A6A4FHV3-F1
#
_entry.id   AF-A0A6A4FHV3-F1
#
_cell.length_a   1.000
_cell.length_b   1.000
_cell.length_c   1.000
_cell.angle_alpha   90.00
_cell.angle_beta   90.00
_cell.angle_gamma   90.00
#
_symmetry.space_group_name_H-M   'P 1'
#
loop_
_entity.id
_entity.type
_entity.pdbx_description
1 polymer ?
#
loop_
_entity_poly.entity_id
_entity_poly.type
_entity_poly.pdbx_seq_one_letter_code
_entity_poly.pdbx_strand_id
1 'polypeptide(L)'
;MFGLCLASAIALAKQSPNLVTLYNTLVPISLYVSLDIIKVLQTNRITSAANMVYERTHAVARTSELDEELGQVEYVFSDKTGTLTCNVMEFRSSSDFAISCSNFEVELFPKPVPVQGPNPRTSTNPKTSSGSSPN
;
A
#
# COMPACT_ATOMS: atom_id res chain seq x y z
N MET A 1 39.80 4.43 17.76
CA MET A 1 40.10 5.59 16.89
C MET A 1 38.91 6.54 16.72
N PHE A 2 37.66 6.07 16.53
CA PHE A 2 36.47 6.92 16.44
C PHE A 2 36.24 7.86 17.64
N GLY A 3 36.49 7.40 18.88
CA GLY A 3 36.27 8.20 20.09
C GLY A 3 37.20 9.41 20.28
N LEU A 4 38.48 9.29 19.91
CA LEU A 4 39.43 10.43 19.99
C LEU A 4 39.07 11.53 18.97
N CYS A 5 38.63 11.12 17.78
CA CYS A 5 38.22 12.05 16.72
C CYS A 5 36.94 12.80 17.09
N LEU A 6 35.97 12.11 17.71
CA LEU A 6 34.73 12.71 18.19
C LEU A 6 35.00 13.73 19.31
N ALA A 7 35.88 13.42 20.26
CA ALA A 7 36.26 14.34 21.34
C ALA A 7 36.95 15.61 20.80
N SER A 8 37.86 15.48 19.83
CA SER A 8 38.51 16.60 19.16
C SER A 8 37.52 17.47 18.37
N ALA A 9 36.58 16.86 17.64
CA ALA A 9 35.55 17.57 16.89
C ALA A 9 34.60 18.37 17.80
N ILE A 10 34.19 17.79 18.94
CA ILE A 10 33.35 18.48 19.93
C ILE A 10 34.13 19.65 20.57
N ALA A 11 35.42 19.48 20.86
CA ALA A 11 36.26 20.55 21.40
C ALA A 11 36.39 21.73 20.42
N LEU A 12 36.55 21.45 19.12
CA LEU A 12 36.57 22.46 18.05
C LEU A 12 35.22 23.18 17.89
N ALA A 13 34.11 22.43 17.95
CA ALA A 13 32.76 23.00 17.92
C ALA A 13 32.47 23.90 19.14
N LYS A 14 33.09 23.61 20.30
CA LYS A 14 33.00 24.43 21.51
C LYS A 14 33.83 25.71 21.44
N GLN A 15 34.95 25.70 20.72
CA GLN A 15 35.86 26.84 20.59
C GLN A 15 35.30 27.96 19.70
N SER A 16 34.39 27.66 18.78
CA SER A 16 33.69 28.68 17.98
C SER A 16 32.26 28.25 17.62
N PRO A 17 31.21 28.90 18.17
CA PRO A 17 29.81 28.53 17.90
C PRO A 17 29.40 28.81 16.43
N ASN A 18 30.13 29.70 15.74
CA ASN A 18 29.87 30.04 14.34
C ASN A 18 30.02 28.84 13.40
N LEU A 19 30.92 27.91 13.73
CA LEU A 19 31.21 26.72 12.91
C LEU A 19 30.02 25.74 12.89
N VAL A 20 29.27 25.67 14.01
CA VAL A 20 28.06 24.85 14.13
C VAL A 20 26.94 25.38 13.24
N THR A 21 26.76 26.71 13.19
CA THR A 21 25.74 27.34 12.35
C THR A 21 25.99 27.12 10.86
N LEU A 22 27.26 27.07 10.43
CA LEU A 22 27.63 26.78 9.04
C LEU A 22 27.37 25.32 8.63
N TYR A 23 27.40 24.37 9.57
CA TYR A 23 27.07 22.97 9.29
C TYR A 23 25.59 22.63 9.43
N ASN A 24 24.83 23.39 10.23
CA ASN A 24 23.39 23.19 10.38
C ASN A 24 22.63 23.37 9.05
N THR A 25 23.18 24.14 8.10
CA THR A 25 22.61 24.26 6.74
C THR A 25 22.94 23.08 5.82
N LEU A 26 23.88 22.18 6.18
CA LEU A 26 24.22 21.00 5.37
C LEU A 26 23.10 19.94 5.40
N VAL A 27 22.32 19.86 6.47
CA VAL A 27 21.11 19.03 6.54
C VAL A 27 19.91 19.97 6.51
N PRO A 28 19.42 20.34 5.32
CA PRO A 28 18.33 21.29 5.22
C PRO A 28 17.03 20.68 5.78
N ILE A 29 16.33 21.44 6.60
CA ILE A 29 15.02 21.07 7.16
C ILE A 29 14.03 20.73 6.03
N SER A 30 14.17 21.37 4.87
CA SER A 30 13.35 21.12 3.68
C SER A 30 13.56 19.72 3.09
N LEU A 31 14.72 19.08 3.26
CA LEU A 31 14.94 17.70 2.80
C LEU A 31 14.02 16.74 3.55
N TYR A 32 13.95 16.87 4.87
CA TYR A 32 13.08 16.03 5.70
C TYR A 32 11.61 16.18 5.30
N VAL A 33 11.13 17.43 5.20
CA VAL A 33 9.75 17.71 4.78
C VAL A 33 9.45 17.21 3.37
N SER A 34 10.42 17.28 2.46
CA SER A 34 10.25 16.77 1.08
C SER A 34 10.09 15.26 1.04
N LEU A 35 10.85 14.52 1.87
CA LEU A 35 10.72 13.06 1.96
C LEU A 35 9.33 12.66 2.48
N ASP A 36 8.81 13.35 3.49
CA ASP A 36 7.46 13.08 4.01
C ASP A 36 6.38 13.33 2.96
N ILE A 37 6.52 14.38 2.15
CA ILE A 37 5.59 14.67 1.03
C ILE A 37 5.61 13.55 -0.01
N ILE A 38 6.80 13.04 -0.36
CA ILE A 38 6.94 11.95 -1.34
C ILE A 38 6.23 10.69 -0.83
N LYS A 39 6.42 10.33 0.45
CA LYS A 39 5.75 9.18 1.08
C LYS A 39 4.23 9.28 1.03
N VAL A 40 3.69 10.46 1.32
CA VAL A 40 2.24 10.72 1.23
C VAL A 40 1.74 10.62 -0.21
N LEU A 41 2.48 11.16 -1.18
CA LEU A 41 2.11 11.04 -2.59
C LEU A 41 2.10 9.57 -3.06
N GLN A 42 3.09 8.77 -2.65
CA GLN A 42 3.18 7.34 -3.00
C GLN A 42 2.00 6.54 -2.41
N THR A 43 1.68 6.77 -1.13
CA THR A 43 0.52 6.17 -0.46
C THR A 43 -0.81 6.52 -1.15
N ASN A 44 -0.96 7.78 -1.59
CA ASN A 44 -2.13 8.22 -2.37
C ASN A 44 -2.22 7.52 -3.73
N ARG A 45 -1.08 7.25 -4.38
CA ARG A 45 -1.04 6.51 -5.64
C ARG A 45 -1.52 5.07 -5.47
N ILE A 46 -1.11 4.40 -4.40
CA ILE A 46 -1.53 3.02 -4.08
C ILE A 46 -3.04 2.98 -3.83
N THR A 47 -3.56 3.93 -3.05
CA THR A 47 -4.99 3.99 -2.72
C THR A 47 -5.86 4.28 -3.94
N SER A 48 -5.37 5.09 -4.89
CA SER A 48 -6.07 5.43 -6.12
C SER A 48 -5.89 4.39 -7.25
N ALA A 49 -5.11 3.32 -7.05
CA ALA A 49 -4.77 2.39 -8.10
C ALA A 49 -5.96 1.47 -8.45
N ALA A 50 -6.33 1.39 -9.74
CA ALA A 50 -7.49 0.64 -10.21
C ALA A 50 -7.30 -0.88 -10.18
N ASN A 51 -6.06 -1.36 -10.13
CA ASN A 51 -5.70 -2.78 -10.05
C ASN A 51 -5.88 -3.39 -8.65
N MET A 52 -6.05 -2.56 -7.61
CA MET A 52 -6.19 -2.99 -6.21
C MET A 52 -7.60 -2.70 -5.67
N VAL A 53 -8.62 -3.04 -6.46
CA VAL A 53 -10.04 -2.85 -6.10
C VAL A 53 -10.75 -4.20 -6.11
N TYR A 54 -11.37 -4.56 -4.98
CA TYR A 54 -12.20 -5.76 -4.86
C TYR A 54 -13.63 -5.36 -4.48
N GLU A 55 -14.62 -5.72 -5.31
CA GLU A 55 -16.05 -5.54 -5.03
C GLU A 55 -16.46 -4.12 -4.56
N ARG A 56 -15.82 -3.08 -5.11
CA ARG A 56 -15.97 -1.64 -4.77
C ARG A 56 -15.23 -1.17 -3.50
N THR A 57 -14.39 -2.02 -2.91
CA THR A 57 -13.45 -1.60 -1.86
C THR A 57 -12.07 -1.37 -2.45
N HIS A 58 -11.52 -0.17 -2.22
CA HIS A 58 -10.15 0.18 -2.60
C HIS A 58 -9.18 -0.32 -1.52
N ALA A 59 -7.97 -0.73 -1.92
CA ALA A 59 -6.88 -0.93 -0.99
C ALA A 59 -6.52 0.41 -0.30
N VAL A 60 -6.51 0.43 1.03
CA VAL A 60 -6.19 1.63 1.81
C VAL A 60 -4.88 1.41 2.54
N ALA A 61 -3.87 2.22 2.20
CA ALA A 61 -2.63 2.27 2.94
C ALA A 61 -2.80 3.19 4.16
N ARG A 62 -2.65 2.62 5.37
CA ARG A 62 -2.84 3.34 6.65
C ARG A 62 -1.58 4.02 7.17
N THR A 63 -0.41 3.61 6.68
CA THR A 63 0.89 4.09 7.16
C THR A 63 1.80 4.32 5.96
N SER A 64 2.25 5.57 5.79
CA SER A 64 3.12 5.97 4.66
C SER A 64 4.60 5.67 4.89
N GLU A 65 5.01 5.35 6.12
CA GLU A 65 6.41 5.04 6.45
C GLU A 65 6.83 3.65 5.95
N LEU A 66 5.89 2.71 5.90
CA LEU A 66 6.15 1.30 5.57
C LEU A 66 6.19 1.02 4.07
N ASP A 67 5.84 2.00 3.23
CA ASP A 67 5.77 1.83 1.77
C ASP A 67 7.14 1.51 1.15
N GLU A 68 8.21 2.04 1.73
CA GLU A 68 9.59 1.74 1.31
C GLU A 68 10.05 0.36 1.82
N GLU A 69 9.57 -0.06 2.99
CA GLU A 69 9.87 -1.36 3.58
C GLU A 69 9.16 -2.49 2.83
N LEU A 70 7.95 -2.24 2.31
CA LEU A 70 7.18 -3.15 1.47
C LEU A 70 7.97 -3.60 0.23
N GLY A 71 8.84 -2.75 -0.32
CA GLY A 71 9.71 -3.09 -1.45
C GLY A 71 10.89 -4.00 -1.10
N GLN A 72 11.15 -4.23 0.19
CA GLN A 72 12.31 -4.98 0.71
C GLN A 72 11.91 -6.23 1.49
N VAL A 73 10.62 -6.59 1.52
CA VAL A 73 10.14 -7.77 2.24
C VAL A 73 10.58 -9.06 1.52
N GLU A 74 11.30 -9.92 2.23
CA GLU A 74 11.74 -11.25 1.74
C GLU A 74 10.80 -12.39 2.19
N TYR A 75 10.13 -12.23 3.35
CA TYR A 75 9.30 -13.28 3.94
C TYR A 75 7.86 -12.80 4.15
N VAL A 76 6.89 -13.57 3.67
CA VAL A 76 5.46 -13.34 3.91
C VAL A 76 4.92 -14.43 4.82
N PHE A 77 4.53 -14.05 6.03
CA PHE A 77 3.82 -14.94 6.94
C PHE A 77 2.32 -14.81 6.68
N SER A 78 1.70 -15.86 6.15
CA SER A 78 0.26 -15.89 5.87
C SER A 78 -0.49 -16.76 6.88
N ASP A 79 -1.64 -16.27 7.33
CA ASP A 79 -2.56 -17.06 8.15
C ASP A 79 -3.40 -18.03 7.29
N LYS A 80 -3.79 -19.17 7.84
CA LYS A 80 -4.56 -20.20 7.11
C LYS A 80 -6.03 -19.83 6.97
N THR A 81 -6.64 -19.32 8.04
CA THR A 81 -8.09 -19.08 8.08
C THR A 81 -8.36 -17.61 7.79
N GLY A 82 -9.25 -17.30 6.84
CA GLY A 82 -9.59 -15.92 6.49
C GLY A 82 -8.58 -15.20 5.58
N THR A 83 -7.37 -15.76 5.36
CA THR A 83 -6.43 -15.30 4.31
C THR A 83 -6.32 -16.30 3.17
N LEU A 84 -5.85 -17.53 3.44
CA LEU A 84 -5.72 -18.56 2.39
C LEU A 84 -7.04 -19.26 2.06
N THR A 85 -7.99 -19.24 3.01
CA THR A 85 -9.28 -19.92 2.86
C THR A 85 -10.42 -18.95 3.16
N CYS A 86 -11.50 -19.03 2.37
CA CYS A 86 -12.72 -18.26 2.60
C CYS A 86 -13.55 -18.78 3.79
N ASN A 87 -13.02 -19.71 4.59
CA ASN A 87 -13.74 -20.41 5.66
C ASN A 87 -15.10 -20.98 5.21
N VAL A 88 -15.19 -21.42 3.95
CA VAL A 88 -16.33 -22.13 3.36
C VAL A 88 -15.83 -23.50 2.94
N MET A 89 -16.52 -24.57 3.37
CA MET A 89 -16.17 -25.94 3.01
C MET A 89 -17.18 -26.49 2.01
N GLU A 90 -16.69 -26.86 0.83
CA GLU A 90 -17.48 -27.51 -0.21
C GLU A 90 -17.08 -28.98 -0.31
N PHE A 91 -18.09 -29.85 -0.34
CA PHE A 91 -17.86 -31.28 -0.52
C PHE A 91 -17.62 -31.58 -2.00
N ARG A 92 -16.38 -31.92 -2.36
CA ARG A 92 -16.00 -32.17 -3.75
C ARG A 92 -16.26 -33.60 -4.23
N SER A 93 -15.99 -34.60 -3.41
CA SER A 93 -16.14 -36.01 -3.80
C SER A 93 -15.92 -36.96 -2.63
N SER A 94 -16.62 -38.10 -2.63
CA SER A 94 -16.27 -39.29 -1.85
C SER A 94 -15.99 -40.47 -2.79
N SER A 95 -15.22 -41.45 -2.29
CA SER A 95 -14.83 -42.67 -3.02
C SER A 95 -16.02 -43.42 -3.65
N ASP A 96 -17.16 -43.40 -2.98
CA ASP A 96 -18.35 -44.16 -3.39
C ASP A 96 -19.23 -43.38 -4.38
N PHE A 97 -18.93 -42.09 -4.59
CA PHE A 97 -19.70 -41.15 -5.41
C PHE A 97 -18.95 -40.73 -6.70
N ALA A 98 -17.82 -41.37 -6.99
CA ALA A 98 -16.91 -40.99 -8.08
C ALA A 98 -17.46 -41.24 -9.49
N ILE A 99 -18.48 -42.09 -9.66
CA ILE A 99 -18.98 -42.52 -10.99
C ILE A 99 -20.15 -41.65 -11.49
N SER A 100 -20.87 -40.94 -10.62
CA SER A 100 -22.04 -40.12 -11.03
C SER A 100 -21.72 -38.66 -11.35
N CYS A 101 -20.52 -38.17 -11.01
CA CYS A 101 -20.20 -36.74 -11.04
C CYS A 101 -18.99 -36.39 -11.92
N SER A 102 -18.90 -36.97 -13.11
CA SER A 102 -17.86 -36.61 -14.09
C SER A 102 -18.05 -35.24 -14.76
N ASN A 103 -19.12 -34.49 -14.44
CA ASN A 103 -19.47 -33.21 -15.06
C ASN A 103 -19.59 -32.03 -14.07
N PHE A 104 -18.98 -32.11 -12.88
CA PHE A 104 -19.01 -30.99 -11.94
C PHE A 104 -17.72 -30.17 -12.08
N GLU A 105 -17.71 -29.27 -13.07
CA GLU A 105 -16.70 -28.21 -13.15
C GLU A 105 -16.97 -27.22 -12.02
N VAL A 106 -16.37 -27.52 -10.88
CA VAL A 106 -16.36 -26.62 -9.73
C VAL A 106 -15.68 -25.33 -10.20
N GLU A 107 -16.43 -24.24 -10.35
CA GLU A 107 -15.89 -22.88 -10.30
C GLU A 107 -15.35 -22.65 -8.89
N LEU A 108 -14.30 -23.39 -8.55
CA LEU A 108 -13.49 -23.15 -7.38
C LEU A 108 -12.78 -21.86 -7.71
N PHE A 109 -13.05 -20.84 -6.90
CA PHE A 109 -12.66 -19.45 -7.13
C PHE A 109 -13.55 -18.73 -8.13
N PRO A 110 -14.14 -17.59 -7.74
CA PRO A 110 -14.67 -16.67 -8.74
C PRO A 110 -13.54 -16.39 -9.72
N LYS A 111 -13.79 -16.57 -11.03
CA LYS A 111 -12.82 -16.18 -12.06
C LYS A 111 -12.36 -14.76 -11.75
N PRO A 112 -11.05 -14.44 -11.86
CA PRO A 112 -10.57 -13.08 -11.66
C PRO A 112 -11.49 -12.14 -12.42
N VAL A 113 -12.18 -11.24 -11.71
CA VAL A 113 -13.01 -10.23 -12.37
C VAL A 113 -12.09 -9.56 -13.37
N PRO A 114 -12.43 -9.53 -14.68
CA PRO A 114 -11.58 -8.91 -15.67
C PRO A 114 -11.23 -7.53 -15.14
N VAL A 115 -9.93 -7.22 -15.05
CA VAL A 115 -9.46 -5.86 -14.78
C VAL A 115 -10.12 -5.03 -15.86
N GLN A 116 -11.22 -4.35 -15.53
CA GLN A 116 -11.86 -3.43 -16.43
C GLN A 116 -10.80 -2.35 -16.62
N GLY A 117 -10.12 -2.41 -17.78
CA GLY A 117 -9.18 -1.39 -18.18
C GLY A 117 -9.82 -0.01 -17.99
N PRO A 118 -9.01 1.04 -17.79
CA PRO A 118 -9.52 2.37 -17.45
C PRO A 118 -10.67 2.71 -18.39
N ASN A 119 -11.88 2.75 -17.83
CA ASN A 119 -13.08 3.03 -18.60
C ASN A 119 -12.86 4.44 -19.17
N PRO A 120 -12.73 4.63 -20.51
CA PRO A 120 -12.49 5.94 -21.07
C PRO A 120 -13.81 6.69 -21.06
N ARG A 121 -14.30 7.08 -19.88
CA ARG A 121 -15.52 7.89 -19.70
C ARG A 121 -15.66 8.47 -18.29
N THR A 122 -14.67 9.28 -17.91
CA THR A 122 -14.96 10.42 -17.02
C THR A 122 -14.14 11.65 -17.41
N SER A 123 -14.15 12.00 -18.70
CA SER A 123 -13.98 13.40 -19.08
C SER A 123 -15.37 14.05 -19.07
N THR A 124 -15.46 15.18 -18.36
CA THR A 124 -16.45 16.26 -18.57
C THR A 124 -17.93 15.89 -18.39
N ASN A 125 -18.47 16.19 -17.21
CA ASN A 125 -19.48 17.26 -17.11
C ASN A 125 -19.79 17.64 -15.65
N PRO A 126 -19.70 18.94 -15.28
CA PRO A 126 -20.35 19.43 -14.08
C PRO A 126 -21.85 19.57 -14.39
N LYS A 127 -22.70 18.79 -13.73
CA LYS A 127 -24.12 19.14 -13.59
C LYS A 127 -24.39 19.51 -12.14
N THR A 128 -24.19 20.79 -11.87
CA THR A 128 -25.09 21.54 -10.99
C THR A 128 -26.53 21.34 -11.46
N SER A 129 -27.41 20.91 -10.57
CA SER A 129 -28.74 21.52 -10.32
C SER A 129 -29.72 20.52 -9.70
N SER A 130 -30.18 20.88 -8.49
CA SER A 130 -31.59 20.84 -8.06
C SER A 130 -32.40 19.54 -8.16
N GLY A 131 -32.89 19.09 -7.01
CA GLY A 131 -34.34 18.95 -6.82
C GLY A 131 -34.94 17.55 -6.83
N SER A 132 -35.70 17.31 -5.76
CA SER A 132 -36.96 16.53 -5.69
C SER A 132 -36.92 14.99 -5.73
N SER A 133 -37.19 14.38 -4.56
CA SER A 133 -38.20 13.29 -4.38
C SER A 133 -39.44 13.55 -5.26
N PRO A 134 -40.22 12.56 -5.75
CA PRO A 134 -40.72 11.42 -4.95
C PRO A 134 -41.03 10.10 -5.71
N ASN A 135 -41.11 9.00 -4.96
CA ASN A 135 -42.29 8.13 -4.77
C ASN A 135 -41.85 6.82 -4.08
#